data_AF-A0A259DN24-F1
#
_entry.id   AF-A0A259DN24-F1
#
_cell.length_a   1.000
_cell.length_b   1.000
_cell.length_c   1.000
_cell.angle_alpha   90.00
_cell.angle_beta   90.00
_cell.angle_gamma   90.00
#
_symmetry.space_group_name_H-M   'P 1'
#
loop_
_entity.id
_entity.type
_entity.pdbx_description
1 polymer ?
#
loop_
_entity_poly.entity_id
_entity_poly.type
_entity_poly.pdbx_seq_one_letter_code
_entity_poly.pdbx_strand_id
1 'polypeptide(L)' 'MVVYIARNIIARMRGNDGTDKGRFPLNPRKYEAKKTNDGALEILRDTGEPVYLLPFIWWERMEMGDILIAA' A
#
# COMPACT_ATOMS: atom_id res chain seq x y z
N MET A 1 5.55 4.88 -8.49
CA MET A 1 6.19 5.49 -7.31
C MET A 1 6.78 4.39 -6.46
N VAL A 2 7.84 4.66 -5.70
CA VAL A 2 8.43 3.67 -4.79
C VAL A 2 8.05 4.00 -3.34
N VAL A 3 7.60 2.99 -2.59
CA VAL A 3 7.31 3.14 -1.16
C VAL A 3 8.08 2.11 -0.36
N TYR A 4 8.65 2.54 0.76
CA TYR A 4 9.33 1.70 1.72
C TYR A 4 8.45 1.53 2.94
N ILE A 5 8.09 0.29 3.23
CA ILE A 5 7.40 -0.09 4.45
C ILE A 5 8.48 -0.43 5.47
N ALA A 6 8.56 0.30 6.57
CA ALA A 6 9.59 0.13 7.60
C ALA A 6 9.18 -0.87 8.69
N ARG A 7 7.87 -1.08 8.88
CA ARG A 7 7.30 -1.99 9.89
C ARG A 7 6.11 -2.75 9.31
N ASN A 8 5.78 -3.88 9.93
CA ASN A 8 4.58 -4.62 9.57
C ASN A 8 3.34 -3.73 9.70
N ILE A 9 2.65 -3.48 8.59
CA ILE A 9 1.38 -2.74 8.57
C ILE A 9 0.27 -3.61 8.00
N ILE A 10 -0.98 -3.30 8.34
CA ILE A 10 -2.13 -4.00 7.80
C ILE A 10 -2.68 -3.23 6.60
N ALA A 11 -2.77 -3.91 5.45
CA ALA A 11 -3.43 -3.42 4.25
C ALA A 11 -4.62 -4.29 3.87
N ARG A 12 -5.52 -3.77 3.04
CA ARG A 12 -6.57 -4.58 2.41
C ARG A 12 -6.03 -5.17 1.12
N MET A 13 -6.35 -6.42 0.80
CA MET A 13 -5.95 -7.00 -0.47
C MET A 13 -7.04 -6.72 -1.51
N ARG A 14 -6.65 -6.22 -2.69
CA ARG A 14 -7.56 -6.08 -3.81
C ARG A 14 -7.63 -7.41 -4.55
N GLY A 15 -8.82 -8.01 -4.61
CA GLY A 15 -9.07 -9.21 -5.40
C GLY A 15 -9.16 -8.88 -6.89
N ASN A 16 -8.93 -9.89 -7.74
CA ASN A 16 -9.10 -9.78 -9.19
C ASN A 16 -10.56 -9.47 -9.62
N ASP A 17 -11.51 -9.60 -8.69
CA ASP A 17 -12.92 -9.23 -8.84
C ASP A 17 -13.21 -7.75 -8.52
N GLY A 18 -12.16 -6.96 -8.24
CA GLY A 18 -12.28 -5.54 -7.88
C GLY A 18 -12.75 -5.28 -6.46
N THR A 19 -12.96 -6.32 -5.65
CA THR A 19 -13.39 -6.18 -4.26
C THR A 19 -12.20 -6.12 -3.30
N ASP A 20 -12.29 -5.26 -2.29
CA ASP A 20 -11.28 -5.18 -1.24
C ASP A 20 -11.56 -6.28 -0.20
N LYS A 21 -10.74 -7.33 -0.19
CA LYS A 21 -10.89 -8.48 0.70
C LYS A 21 -9.87 -8.44 1.83
N GLY A 22 -10.36 -8.75 3.04
CA GLY A 22 -9.54 -9.11 4.19
C GLY A 22 -8.61 -8.02 4.72
N ARG A 23 -7.79 -8.41 5.70
CA ARG A 23 -6.71 -7.63 6.30
C ARG A 23 -5.44 -8.47 6.18
N PHE A 24 -4.45 -7.96 5.47
CA PHE A 24 -3.21 -8.67 5.18
C PHE A 24 -2.02 -7.89 5.72
N PRO A 25 -1.03 -8.56 6.32
CA PRO A 25 0.21 -7.92 6.71
C PRO A 25 1.06 -7.61 5.47
N LEU A 26 1.50 -6.36 5.37
CA LEU A 26 2.59 -5.94 4.50
C LEU A 26 3.88 -5.95 5.32
N ASN A 27 4.84 -6.76 4.87
CA ASN A 27 6.13 -6.89 5.52
C ASN A 27 7.05 -5.70 5.18
N PRO A 28 8.05 -5.41 6.03
CA PRO A 28 9.01 -4.37 5.73
C PRO A 28 9.82 -4.69 4.48
N ARG A 29 9.64 -3.89 3.43
CA ARG A 29 10.43 -3.92 2.19
C ARG A 29 10.08 -2.74 1.31
N LYS A 30 10.77 -2.65 0.17
CA LYS A 30 10.42 -1.78 -0.94
C LYS A 30 9.24 -2.37 -1.72
N TYR A 31 8.31 -1.50 -2.07
CA TYR A 31 7.17 -1.81 -2.93
C TYR A 31 7.03 -0.77 -4.02
N GLU A 32 6.49 -1.19 -5.16
CA GLU A 32 5.93 -0.25 -6.13
C GLU A 32 4.53 0.14 -5.70
N ALA A 33 4.23 1.42 -5.85
CA ALA A 33 2.91 1.95 -5.52
C ALA A 33 2.45 3.01 -6.50
N LYS A 34 1.13 3.17 -6.54
CA LYS A 34 0.40 4.21 -7.26
C LYS A 34 -0.50 4.94 -6.28
N LYS A 35 -0.53 6.28 -6.37
CA LYS A 35 -1.52 7.09 -5.69
C LYS A 35 -2.72 7.24 -6.62
N THR A 36 -3.90 6.91 -6.13
CA THR A 36 -5.15 7.07 -6.89
C THR A 36 -5.69 8.50 -6.77
N ASN A 37 -6.59 8.89 -7.65
CA ASN A 37 -7.16 10.25 -7.68
C ASN A 37 -7.99 10.55 -6.43
N ASP A 38 -8.61 9.54 -5.83
CA ASP A 38 -9.30 9.61 -4.55
C ASP A 38 -8.34 9.65 -3.35
N GLY A 39 -7.02 9.46 -3.56
CA GLY A 39 -6.01 9.64 -2.52
C GLY A 39 -5.60 8.35 -1.78
N ALA A 40 -6.10 7.19 -2.19
CA ALA A 40 -5.62 5.90 -1.71
C ALA A 40 -4.22 5.58 -2.26
N LEU A 41 -3.50 4.72 -1.55
CA LEU A 41 -2.18 4.23 -1.95
C LEU A 41 -2.30 2.74 -2.31
N GLU A 42 -2.16 2.44 -3.60
CA GLU A 42 -2.20 1.09 -4.14
C GLU A 42 -0.80 0.53 -4.27
N ILE A 43 -0.49 -0.54 -3.54
CA ILE A 43 0.72 -1.33 -3.69
C ILE A 43 0.53 -2.29 -4.88
N LEU A 44 1.47 -2.27 -5.80
CA LEU A 44 1.44 -3.03 -7.03
C LEU A 44 2.19 -4.36 -6.89
N ARG A 45 1.78 -5.34 -7.70
CA ARG A 45 2.50 -6.58 -8.00
C ARG A 45 3.61 -6.30 -9.00
N ASP A 46 4.52 -7.25 -9.16
CA ASP A 46 5.56 -7.19 -10.20
C ASP A 46 4.96 -7.11 -11.62
N THR A 47 3.70 -7.54 -11.81
CA THR A 47 2.94 -7.42 -13.05
C THR A 47 2.28 -6.04 -13.27
N GLY A 48 2.44 -5.10 -12.33
CA GLY A 48 1.84 -3.77 -12.37
C GLY A 48 0.38 -3.70 -11.90
N GLU A 49 -0.22 -4.84 -11.53
CA GLU A 49 -1.60 -4.89 -11.01
C GLU A 49 -1.66 -4.49 -9.52
N PRO A 50 -2.69 -3.76 -9.06
CA PRO A 50 -2.84 -3.42 -7.65
C PRO A 50 -3.17 -4.65 -6.81
N VAL A 51 -2.39 -4.88 -5.75
CA VAL A 51 -2.52 -6.05 -4.87
C VAL A 51 -3.00 -5.64 -3.51
N TYR A 52 -2.48 -4.54 -2.98
CA TYR A 52 -2.86 -4.06 -1.66
C TYR A 52 -3.31 -2.61 -1.73
N LEU A 53 -4.42 -2.33 -1.08
CA LEU A 53 -4.94 -0.99 -0.87
C LEU A 53 -4.64 -0.58 0.57
N LEU A 54 -3.85 0.47 0.71
CA LEU A 54 -3.69 1.15 1.98
C LEU A 54 -4.82 2.17 2.11
N PRO A 55 -5.70 2.03 3.12
CA PRO A 55 -6.81 2.96 3.31
C PRO A 55 -6.27 4.35 3.58
N PHE A 56 -7.11 5.37 3.37
CA PHE A 56 -6.85 6.79 3.57
C PHE A 56 -5.87 7.12 4.72
N ILE A 57 -5.94 6.44 5.87
CA ILE A 57 -5.06 6.63 7.04
C ILE A 57 -3.55 6.36 6.79
N TRP A 58 -3.12 5.96 5.59
CA TRP A 58 -1.70 5.72 5.27
C TRP A 58 -0.78 6.93 5.47
N TRP A 59 -1.31 8.17 5.48
CA TRP A 59 -0.54 9.37 5.84
C TRP A 59 -0.11 9.39 7.32
N GLU A 60 -0.94 8.89 8.26
CA GLU A 60 -0.56 8.80 9.68
C GLU A 60 0.61 7.81 9.84
N ARG A 61 0.61 6.76 9.03
CA ARG A 61 1.71 5.80 8.96
C ARG A 61 2.98 6.42 8.39
N MET A 62 2.88 7.45 7.53
CA MET A 62 4.06 8.23 7.12
C MET A 62 4.58 9.11 8.25
N GLU A 63 3.69 9.79 8.98
CA GLU A 63 4.08 10.63 10.13
C GLU A 63 4.78 9.81 11.22
N MET A 64 4.35 8.56 11.43
CA MET A 64 4.98 7.61 12.35
C MET A 64 6.29 6.99 11.81
N GLY A 65 6.63 7.21 10.54
CA GLY A 65 7.78 6.59 9.87
C GLY A 65 7.60 5.11 9.50
N ASP A 66 6.37 4.57 9.57
CA ASP A 66 6.05 3.21 9.12
C ASP A 66 6.07 3.10 7.58
N ILE A 67 5.82 4.21 6.87
CA ILE A 67 5.83 4.32 5.41
C ILE A 67 6.71 5.50 4.99
N LEU A 68 7.63 5.28 4.05
CA LEU A 68 8.43 6.33 3.42
C LEU A 68 8.19 6.29 1.91
N ILE A 69 7.82 7.43 1.32
CA ILE A 69 7.67 7.55 -0.13
C ILE A 69 8.96 8.11 -0.70
N ALA A 70 9.59 7.36 -1.59
CA ALA A 70 10.71 7.84 -2.39
C ALA A 70 10.16 8.43 -3.70
N ALA A 71 10.47 9.71 -3.93
CA ALA A 71 10.16 10.44 -5.15
C ALA A 71 10.96 9.88 -6.34
#